data_AF-A0A5K0VPS7-F1
#
_entry.id   AF-A0A5K0VPS7-F1
#
_cell.length_a   1.000
_cell.length_b   1.000
_cell.length_c   1.000
_cell.angle_alpha   90.00
_cell.angle_beta   90.00
_cell.angle_gamma   90.00
#
_symmetry.space_group_name_H-M   'P 1'
#
loop_
_entity.id
_entity.type
_entity.pdbx_description
1 polymer ?
#
loop_
_entity_poly.entity_id
_entity_poly.type
_entity_poly.pdbx_seq_one_letter_code
_entity_poly.pdbx_strand_id
1 'polypeptide(L)' 'MGGPYIPLKTGRRDGRKSRVDVLDEYLPEHNDSISSVLEKFQAIGIDTPGVVALL' A
#
# COMPACT_ATOMS: atom_id res chain seq x y z
N MET A 1 -14.32 -5.96 -16.84
CA MET A 1 -13.72 -6.53 -15.61
C MET A 1 -14.74 -6.40 -14.48
N GLY A 2 -15.49 -7.47 -14.18
CA GLY A 2 -16.66 -7.45 -13.28
C GLY A 2 -16.33 -7.43 -11.79
N GLY A 3 -15.39 -6.58 -11.39
CA GLY A 3 -14.99 -6.41 -9.99
C GLY A 3 -16.06 -5.70 -9.14
N PRO A 4 -15.84 -5.62 -7.82
CA PRO A 4 -16.77 -4.96 -6.91
C PRO A 4 -16.87 -3.46 -7.18
N TYR A 5 -18.06 -2.89 -6.95
CA TYR A 5 -18.22 -1.43 -6.89
C TYR A 5 -17.76 -0.92 -5.53
N ILE A 6 -16.78 -0.01 -5.53
CA ILE A 6 -16.26 0.65 -4.34
C ILE A 6 -16.61 2.15 -4.42
N PRO A 7 -17.42 2.69 -3.49
CA PRO A 7 -17.74 4.12 -3.47
C PRO A 7 -16.47 4.97 -3.31
N LEU A 8 -16.29 5.95 -4.21
CA LEU A 8 -15.09 6.79 -4.21
C LEU A 8 -15.27 8.02 -3.32
N LYS A 9 -14.49 8.10 -2.24
CA LYS A 9 -14.38 9.32 -1.42
C LYS A 9 -13.47 10.34 -2.12
N THR A 10 -13.97 11.56 -2.31
CA THR A 10 -13.25 12.69 -2.95
C THR A 10 -12.73 13.71 -1.91
N GLY A 11 -12.02 14.75 -2.36
CA GLY A 11 -11.50 15.81 -1.49
C GLY A 11 -10.05 15.65 -1.02
N ARG A 12 -9.32 14.66 -1.55
CA ARG A 12 -7.86 14.59 -1.39
C ARG A 12 -7.21 15.81 -2.05
N ARG A 13 -6.20 16.38 -1.40
CA ARG A 13 -5.43 17.52 -1.89
C ARG A 13 -4.12 17.06 -2.49
N ASP A 14 -3.64 17.78 -3.49
CA ASP A 14 -2.40 17.45 -4.16
C ASP A 14 -1.18 17.72 -3.26
N GLY A 15 -0.25 16.75 -3.25
CA GLY A 15 1.05 16.91 -2.62
C GLY A 15 1.89 17.95 -3.38
N ARG A 16 2.63 18.80 -2.65
CA ARG A 16 3.46 19.86 -3.26
C ARG A 16 4.90 19.44 -3.57
N LYS A 17 5.33 18.28 -3.08
CA LYS A 17 6.68 17.72 -3.23
C LYS A 17 6.60 16.20 -3.28
N SER A 18 7.46 15.59 -4.07
CA SER A 18 7.71 14.14 -4.05
C SER A 18 8.92 13.84 -3.15
N ARG A 19 8.94 12.67 -2.51
CA ARG A 19 10.05 12.16 -1.70
C ARG A 19 10.53 10.84 -2.28
N VAL A 20 11.30 10.96 -3.36
CA VAL A 20 11.82 9.80 -4.10
C VAL A 20 12.94 9.11 -3.32
N ASP A 21 13.64 9.87 -2.48
CA ASP A 21 14.74 9.44 -1.62
C ASP A 21 14.36 8.35 -0.60
N VAL A 22 13.11 8.32 -0.16
CA VAL A 22 12.62 7.33 0.81
C VAL A 22 11.74 6.25 0.18
N LEU A 23 11.61 6.24 -1.14
CA LEU A 23 10.64 5.36 -1.82
C LEU A 23 10.92 3.88 -1.55
N ASP A 24 12.19 3.50 -1.63
CA ASP A 24 12.65 2.11 -1.46
C ASP A 24 12.47 1.62 0.00
N GLU A 25 12.42 2.54 0.96
CA GLU A 25 12.16 2.21 2.37
C GLU A 25 10.71 1.81 2.61
N TYR A 26 9.77 2.38 1.84
CA TYR A 26 8.33 2.20 2.07
C TYR A 26 7.63 1.27 1.07
N LEU A 27 8.23 1.03 -0.11
CA LEU A 27 7.66 0.11 -1.08
C LEU A 27 8.15 -1.33 -0.85
N PRO A 28 7.26 -2.33 -0.85
CA PRO A 28 7.67 -3.73 -0.90
C PRO A 28 8.23 -4.06 -2.29
N GLU A 29 9.35 -4.78 -2.30
CA GLU A 29 9.97 -5.27 -3.52
C GLU A 29 9.42 -6.63 -3.93
N HIS A 30 9.51 -6.93 -5.22
CA HIS A 30 9.03 -8.19 -5.79
C HIS A 30 9.80 -9.43 -5.28
N ASN A 31 11.00 -9.23 -4.75
CA ASN A 31 11.85 -10.27 -4.16
C ASN A 31 11.85 -10.24 -2.62
N ASP A 32 11.05 -9.37 -1.99
CA ASP A 32 10.90 -9.34 -0.53
C ASP A 32 10.27 -10.63 -0.03
N SER A 33 10.68 -11.06 1.16
CA SER A 33 10.02 -12.19 1.84
C SER A 33 8.62 -11.79 2.30
N ILE A 34 7.72 -12.78 2.43
CA ILE A 34 6.36 -12.54 2.91
C ILE A 34 6.33 -11.85 4.28
N SER A 35 7.30 -12.16 5.15
CA SER A 35 7.44 -11.54 6.46
C SER A 35 7.72 -10.03 6.37
N SER A 36 8.59 -9.62 5.44
CA SER A 36 8.90 -8.20 5.22
C SER A 36 7.71 -7.44 4.65
N VAL A 37 6.97 -8.06 3.71
CA VAL A 37 5.73 -7.48 3.17
C VAL A 37 4.71 -7.27 4.28
N LEU A 38 4.45 -8.28 5.11
CA LEU A 38 3.51 -8.17 6.22
C LEU A 38 3.91 -7.09 7.22
N GLU A 39 5.20 -6.95 7.53
CA GLU A 39 5.72 -5.90 8.42
C GLU A 39 5.48 -4.49 7.85
N LYS A 40 5.81 -4.27 6.56
CA LYS A 40 5.61 -2.97 5.89
C LYS A 40 4.13 -2.56 5.87
N PHE A 41 3.23 -3.50 5.56
CA PHE A 41 1.78 -3.25 5.54
C PHE A 41 1.21 -3.04 6.95
N GLN A 42 1.70 -3.79 7.93
CA GLN A 42 1.31 -3.60 9.34
C GLN A 42 1.69 -2.20 9.84
N ALA A 43 2.86 -1.68 9.42
CA ALA A 43 3.32 -0.34 9.80
C ALA A 43 2.40 0.80 9.30
N ILE A 44 1.60 0.57 8.25
CA ILE A 44 0.60 1.52 7.74
C ILE A 44 -0.84 1.17 8.16
N GLY A 45 -1.00 0.19 9.05
CA GLY A 45 -2.29 -0.18 9.66
C GLY A 45 -3.12 -1.16 8.82
N ILE A 46 -2.51 -1.90 7.91
CA ILE A 46 -3.17 -2.97 7.14
C ILE A 46 -2.82 -4.32 7.78
N ASP A 47 -3.84 -5.10 8.11
CA ASP A 47 -3.69 -6.42 8.72
C ASP A 47 -3.47 -7.53 7.68
N THR A 48 -3.12 -8.74 8.13
CA THR A 48 -2.81 -9.86 7.23
C THR A 48 -3.93 -10.17 6.23
N PRO A 49 -5.23 -10.27 6.62
CA PRO A 49 -6.30 -10.45 5.65
C PRO A 49 -6.39 -9.30 4.63
N GLY A 50 -6.17 -8.06 5.07
CA GLY A 50 -6.10 -6.90 4.20
C GLY A 50 -4.97 -6.99 3.17
N VAL A 51 -3.79 -7.49 3.56
CA VAL A 51 -2.67 -7.72 2.63
C VAL A 51 -3.05 -8.76 1.57
N VAL A 52 -3.65 -9.89 1.99
CA VAL A 52 -4.06 -10.95 1.05
C VAL A 52 -5.14 -10.47 0.08
N ALA A 53 -6.02 -9.55 0.49
CA ALA A 53 -7.04 -8.99 -0.39
C ALA A 53 -6.48 -8.00 -1.44
N LEU A 54 -5.27 -7.47 -1.23
CA LEU A 54 -4.63 -6.50 -2.12
C LEU A 54 -3.64 -7.12 -3.13
N LEU A 55 -3.17 -8.35 -2.87
CA LEU A 55 -2.27 -9.12 -3.74
C LEU A 55 -3.04 -10.03 -4.70
#